data_AF-A0A4Q4YMB3-F1
#
_entry.id   AF-A0A4Q4YMB3-F1
#
_cell.length_a   1.000
_cell.length_b   1.000
_cell.length_c   1.000
_cell.angle_alpha   90.00
_cell.angle_beta   90.00
_cell.angle_gamma   90.00
#
_symmetry.space_group_name_H-M   'P 1'
#
loop_
_entity.id
_entity.type
_entity.pdbx_description
1 polymer ?
#
loop_
_entity_poly.entity_id
_entity_poly.type
_entity_poly.pdbx_seq_one_letter_code
_entity_poly.pdbx_strand_id
1 'polypeptide(L)'
;MTNNTNPGNFANRPKEEVREIASKGGQSSHSGAGGHNSNAGGGNPGNFANRPKEEVQEIASKGGQASHSGGFASMDPDKQREIASKGGKASSGSFEPGSEKAREAGRKGGLSS
;
A
#
# COMPACT_ATOMS: atom_id res chain seq x y z
N MET A 1 27.21 -3.13 -25.10
CA MET A 1 26.30 -2.01 -24.80
C MET A 1 24.90 -2.60 -24.61
N THR A 2 24.47 -2.86 -23.38
CA THR A 2 23.13 -3.40 -23.10
C THR A 2 22.23 -2.28 -22.61
N ASN A 3 21.43 -1.74 -23.52
CA ASN A 3 20.32 -0.83 -23.20
C ASN A 3 19.25 -1.65 -22.48
N ASN A 4 19.25 -1.64 -21.14
CA ASN A 4 18.21 -2.32 -20.35
C ASN A 4 17.03 -1.38 -20.11
N THR A 5 16.01 -1.61 -20.92
CA THR A 5 14.68 -1.00 -20.95
C THR A 5 13.86 -1.37 -19.71
N ASN A 6 14.03 -0.64 -18.61
CA ASN A 6 12.96 -0.44 -17.62
C ASN A 6 13.22 0.83 -16.80
N PRO A 7 12.81 2.01 -17.30
CA PRO A 7 13.08 3.30 -16.65
C PRO A 7 12.26 3.53 -15.37
N GLY A 8 11.34 2.61 -15.03
CA GLY A 8 10.44 2.76 -13.88
C GLY A 8 10.85 2.02 -12.60
N ASN A 9 11.90 1.19 -12.62
CA ASN A 9 12.29 0.44 -11.41
C ASN A 9 13.24 1.26 -10.52
N PHE A 10 12.99 1.26 -9.20
CA PHE A 10 13.82 1.88 -8.17
C PHE A 10 15.30 1.47 -8.24
N ALA A 11 15.60 0.28 -8.78
CA ALA A 11 16.96 -0.22 -8.97
C ALA A 11 17.82 0.62 -9.94
N ASN A 12 17.20 1.36 -10.85
CA ASN A 12 17.90 2.15 -11.87
C ASN A 12 17.86 3.66 -11.60
N ARG A 13 17.40 4.08 -10.41
CA ARG A 13 17.20 5.50 -10.07
C ARG A 13 18.29 6.01 -9.12
N PRO A 14 18.68 7.29 -9.23
CA PRO A 14 19.63 7.89 -8.30
C PRO A 14 19.05 7.86 -6.87
N LYS A 15 19.92 7.62 -5.88
CA LYS A 15 19.52 7.40 -4.48
C LYS A 15 18.73 8.58 -3.90
N GLU A 16 19.08 9.79 -4.31
CA GLU A 16 18.40 11.03 -3.93
C GLU A 16 16.93 11.05 -4.37
N GLU A 17 16.63 10.66 -5.61
CA GLU A 17 15.24 10.60 -6.09
C GLU A 17 14.42 9.53 -5.39
N VAL A 18 15.03 8.37 -5.13
CA VAL A 18 14.37 7.28 -4.39
C VAL A 18 14.05 7.74 -2.97
N ARG A 19 14.97 8.46 -2.32
CA ARG A 19 14.78 9.03 -0.99
C ARG A 19 13.68 10.08 -0.98
N GLU A 20 13.62 10.95 -2.00
CA GLU A 20 12.58 11.97 -2.12
C GLU A 20 11.19 11.35 -2.32
N ILE A 21 11.09 10.29 -3.12
CA ILE A 21 9.82 9.57 -3.36
C ILE A 21 9.37 8.79 -2.14
N ALA A 22 10.29 8.09 -1.47
CA ALA A 22 10.01 7.44 -0.19
C ALA A 22 9.56 8.45 0.87
N SER A 23 10.18 9.64 0.89
CA SER A 23 9.79 10.72 1.79
C SER A 23 8.39 11.22 1.46
N LYS A 24 8.06 11.49 0.19
CA LYS A 24 6.73 11.92 -0.26
C LYS A 24 5.63 10.89 0.03
N GLY A 25 5.93 9.60 -0.09
CA GLY A 25 4.99 8.52 0.27
C GLY A 25 4.64 8.48 1.77
N GLY A 26 5.53 8.96 2.64
CA GLY A 26 5.31 9.06 4.08
C GLY A 26 4.62 10.36 4.55
N GLN A 27 4.61 11.42 3.73
CA GLN A 27 4.16 12.75 4.17
C GLN A 27 2.65 12.92 4.33
N SER A 28 1.83 11.94 3.90
CA SER A 28 0.37 12.00 4.02
C SER A 28 -0.16 11.86 5.46
N SER A 29 0.69 11.81 6.48
CA SER A 29 0.25 11.60 7.86
C SER A 29 0.47 12.78 8.81
N HIS A 30 1.09 13.91 8.42
CA HIS A 30 1.55 14.91 9.41
C HIS A 30 1.23 16.39 9.11
N SER A 31 0.17 16.70 8.36
CA SER A 31 -0.30 18.09 8.23
C SER A 31 -1.72 18.27 8.75
N GLY A 32 -1.82 18.35 10.08
CA GLY A 32 -3.06 18.66 10.79
C GLY A 32 -2.75 18.99 12.24
N ALA A 33 -2.29 20.22 12.47
CA ALA A 33 -2.21 20.81 13.81
C ALA A 33 -3.62 20.93 14.40
N GLY A 34 -4.05 19.89 15.10
CA GLY A 34 -5.24 19.87 15.94
C GLY A 34 -4.84 19.22 17.25
N GLY A 35 -4.54 20.05 18.26
CA GLY A 35 -4.15 19.58 19.59
C GLY A 35 -5.23 18.69 20.20
N HIS A 36 -4.92 17.40 20.32
CA HIS A 36 -5.67 16.50 21.17
C HIS A 36 -4.84 16.29 22.44
N ASN A 37 -5.17 17.08 23.46
CA ASN A 37 -4.81 16.78 24.83
C ASN A 37 -5.49 15.45 25.19
N SER A 38 -4.81 14.33 24.95
CA SER A 38 -5.33 13.01 25.30
C SER A 38 -5.14 12.80 26.80
N ASN A 39 -6.02 13.45 27.57
CA ASN A 39 -6.45 12.88 28.83
C ASN A 39 -6.97 11.47 28.50
N ALA A 40 -6.31 10.47 29.08
CA ALA A 40 -6.54 9.06 28.84
C ALA A 40 -8.03 8.72 29.01
N GLY A 41 -8.62 8.00 28.05
CA GLY A 41 -9.94 7.40 28.30
C GLY A 41 -10.87 7.14 27.10
N GLY A 42 -10.45 7.28 25.85
CA GLY A 42 -11.37 7.16 24.71
C GLY A 42 -10.80 6.49 23.47
N GLY A 43 -9.86 5.54 23.61
CA GLY A 43 -9.23 4.88 22.48
C GLY A 43 -10.16 3.87 21.80
N ASN A 44 -10.29 3.92 20.48
CA ASN A 44 -10.86 2.82 19.69
C ASN A 44 -10.13 1.52 20.07
N PRO A 45 -10.83 0.50 20.62
CA PRO A 45 -10.19 -0.72 21.12
C PRO A 45 -9.50 -1.53 20.03
N GLY A 46 -9.81 -1.27 18.76
CA GLY A 46 -9.16 -1.91 17.61
C GLY A 46 -7.78 -1.34 17.26
N ASN A 47 -7.35 -0.22 17.84
CA ASN A 47 -6.07 0.39 17.50
C ASN A 47 -4.90 -0.36 18.14
N PHE A 48 -3.85 -0.68 17.37
CA PHE A 48 -2.66 -1.38 17.85
C PHE A 48 -1.94 -0.65 19.00
N ALA A 49 -2.03 0.69 19.07
CA ALA A 49 -1.47 1.48 20.16
C ALA A 49 -2.14 1.21 21.53
N ASN A 50 -3.36 0.68 21.52
CA ASN A 50 -4.13 0.37 22.72
C ASN A 50 -4.09 -1.14 23.08
N ARG A 51 -3.21 -1.92 22.44
CA ARG A 51 -3.09 -3.38 22.62
C ARG A 51 -1.80 -3.75 23.35
N PRO A 52 -1.79 -4.85 24.13
CA PRO A 52 -0.58 -5.37 24.74
C PRO A 52 0.46 -5.74 23.68
N LYS A 53 1.74 -5.49 23.98
CA LYS A 53 2.84 -5.65 23.02
C LYS A 53 2.97 -7.10 22.56
N GLU A 54 2.71 -8.04 23.45
CA GLU A 54 2.75 -9.48 23.21
C GLU A 54 1.74 -9.89 22.15
N GLU A 55 0.51 -9.35 22.22
CA GLU A 55 -0.55 -9.63 21.24
C GLU A 55 -0.21 -9.02 19.87
N VAL A 56 0.32 -7.79 19.85
CA VAL A 56 0.78 -7.16 18.61
C VAL A 56 1.90 -7.96 17.96
N GLN A 57 2.86 -8.44 18.76
CA GLN A 57 3.97 -9.26 18.31
C GLN A 57 3.49 -10.61 17.75
N GLU A 58 2.51 -11.24 18.39
CA GLU A 58 1.91 -12.48 17.90
C GLU A 58 1.20 -12.28 16.56
N ILE A 59 0.46 -11.18 16.40
CA ILE A 59 -0.24 -10.85 15.14
C ILE A 59 0.74 -10.57 14.01
N ALA A 60 1.79 -9.78 14.28
CA ALA A 60 2.84 -9.53 13.32
C ALA A 60 3.56 -10.83 12.92
N SER A 61 3.85 -11.69 13.90
CA SER A 61 4.47 -12.99 13.67
C SER A 61 3.58 -13.90 12.81
N LYS A 62 2.28 -14.00 13.12
CA LYS A 62 1.31 -14.77 12.31
C LYS A 62 1.20 -14.25 10.88
N GLY A 63 1.15 -12.93 10.69
CA GLY A 63 1.14 -12.31 9.35
C GLY A 63 2.44 -12.57 8.56
N GLY A 64 3.58 -12.53 9.23
CA GLY A 64 4.87 -12.88 8.64
C GLY A 64 4.96 -14.36 8.24
N GLN A 65 4.56 -15.26 9.12
CA GLN A 65 4.56 -16.72 8.87
C GLN A 65 3.67 -17.11 7.68
N ALA A 66 2.49 -16.49 7.54
CA ALA A 66 1.62 -16.71 6.38
C ALA A 66 2.27 -16.34 5.04
N SER A 67 3.29 -15.46 5.06
CA SER A 67 4.02 -15.03 3.86
C SER A 67 5.13 -16.00 3.46
N HIS A 68 5.57 -16.90 4.36
CA HIS A 68 6.70 -17.82 4.13
C HIS A 68 6.30 -19.14 3.44
N SER A 69 5.03 -19.54 3.48
CA SER A 69 4.58 -20.88 3.02
C SER A 69 4.06 -20.95 1.58
N GLY A 70 4.27 -19.93 0.75
CA GLY A 70 3.90 -19.97 -0.68
C GLY A 70 3.01 -18.81 -1.13
N GLY A 71 3.53 -17.58 -1.02
CA GLY A 71 2.88 -16.40 -1.55
C GLY A 71 3.00 -16.30 -3.08
N PHE A 72 2.44 -15.22 -3.65
CA PHE A 72 2.51 -14.94 -5.08
C PHE A 72 3.93 -15.00 -5.64
N ALA A 73 4.92 -14.51 -4.88
CA ALA A 73 6.33 -14.52 -5.28
C ALA A 73 6.96 -15.93 -5.37
N SER A 74 6.43 -16.90 -4.63
CA SER A 74 6.94 -18.28 -4.61
C SER A 74 6.24 -19.20 -5.62
N MET A 75 5.26 -18.68 -6.36
CA MET A 75 4.51 -19.42 -7.37
C MET A 75 5.31 -19.57 -8.68
N ASP A 76 4.95 -20.53 -9.53
CA ASP A 76 5.50 -20.65 -10.88
C ASP A 76 5.38 -19.32 -11.69
N PRO A 77 6.43 -18.86 -12.39
CA PRO A 77 6.43 -17.61 -13.12
C PRO A 77 5.32 -17.46 -14.17
N ASP A 78 4.94 -18.54 -14.86
CA ASP A 78 3.89 -18.48 -15.88
C ASP A 78 2.53 -18.31 -15.23
N LYS A 79 2.31 -18.99 -14.10
CA LYS A 79 1.10 -18.83 -13.30
C LYS A 79 1.00 -17.44 -12.68
N GLN A 80 2.12 -16.86 -12.22
CA GLN A 80 2.16 -15.46 -11.77
C GLN A 80 1.74 -14.50 -12.91
N ARG A 81 2.28 -14.68 -14.12
CA ARG A 81 1.95 -13.86 -15.30
C ARG A 81 0.47 -13.97 -15.67
N GLU A 82 -0.09 -15.17 -15.62
CA GLU A 82 -1.50 -15.39 -15.91
C GLU A 82 -2.41 -14.64 -14.92
N ILE A 83 -2.12 -14.75 -13.61
CA ILE A 83 -2.88 -14.06 -12.57
C ILE A 83 -2.74 -12.54 -12.71
N ALA A 84 -1.53 -12.03 -12.93
CA ALA A 84 -1.29 -10.61 -13.15
C ALA A 84 -2.04 -10.10 -14.40
N SER A 85 -2.03 -10.87 -15.48
CA SER A 85 -2.76 -10.55 -16.73
C SER A 85 -4.28 -10.51 -16.50
N LYS A 86 -4.84 -11.47 -15.75
CA LYS A 86 -6.26 -11.47 -15.37
C LYS A 86 -6.61 -10.25 -14.51
N GLY A 87 -5.77 -9.92 -13.53
CA GLY A 87 -5.95 -8.71 -12.71
C GLY A 87 -5.90 -7.42 -13.53
N GLY A 88 -4.98 -7.32 -14.49
CA GLY A 88 -4.87 -6.19 -15.41
C GLY A 88 -6.09 -6.04 -16.32
N LYS A 89 -6.64 -7.14 -16.84
CA LYS A 89 -7.85 -7.15 -17.68
C LYS A 89 -9.11 -6.81 -16.89
N ALA A 90 -9.20 -7.27 -15.64
CA ALA A 90 -10.32 -6.95 -14.76
C ALA A 90 -10.27 -5.50 -14.25
N SER A 91 -9.06 -4.93 -14.17
CA SER A 91 -8.88 -3.52 -13.85
C SER A 91 -9.29 -2.64 -15.04
N SER A 92 -9.98 -1.55 -14.76
CA SER A 92 -10.38 -0.58 -15.78
C SER A 92 -9.23 0.35 -16.20
N GLY A 93 -8.00 0.03 -15.79
CA GLY A 93 -6.80 0.86 -15.92
C GLY A 93 -6.73 1.96 -14.86
N SER A 94 -5.66 2.76 -14.92
CA SER A 94 -5.57 4.01 -14.15
C SER A 94 -6.59 5.02 -14.67
N PHE A 95 -7.14 5.82 -13.76
CA PHE A 95 -7.98 6.95 -14.15
C PHE A 95 -7.12 8.17 -14.42
N GLU A 96 -7.45 8.92 -15.48
CA GLU A 96 -6.90 10.26 -15.65
C GLU A 96 -7.48 11.20 -14.58
N PRO A 97 -6.65 12.04 -13.92
CA PRO A 97 -7.13 13.03 -12.96
C PRO A 97 -8.22 13.92 -13.57
N GLY A 98 -9.35 14.04 -12.88
CA GLY A 98 -10.48 14.85 -13.34
C GLY A 98 -11.37 14.21 -14.41
N SER A 99 -11.03 13.01 -14.90
CA SER A 99 -11.91 12.28 -15.83
C SER A 99 -13.25 11.93 -15.18
N GLU A 100 -14.29 11.87 -16.00
CA GLU A 100 -15.64 11.51 -15.54
C GLU A 100 -15.65 10.12 -14.88
N LYS A 101 -14.87 9.19 -15.43
CA LYS A 101 -14.67 7.84 -14.89
C LYS A 101 -14.04 7.85 -13.49
N ALA A 102 -13.04 8.71 -13.25
CA ALA A 102 -12.45 8.90 -11.92
C ALA A 102 -13.48 9.43 -10.92
N ARG A 103 -14.26 10.43 -11.34
CA ARG A 103 -15.28 11.09 -10.51
C ARG A 103 -16.40 10.12 -10.13
N GLU A 104 -16.85 9.31 -11.09
CA GLU A 104 -17.88 8.30 -10.86
C GLU A 104 -17.38 7.19 -9.93
N ALA A 105 -16.16 6.68 -10.15
CA ALA A 105 -15.53 5.69 -9.29
C ALA A 105 -15.36 6.21 -7.85
N GLY A 106 -14.92 7.46 -7.68
CA GLY A 106 -14.80 8.12 -6.38
C GLY A 106 -16.16 8.30 -5.69
N ARG A 107 -17.18 8.75 -6.42
CA ARG A 107 -18.55 8.88 -5.89
C ARG A 107 -19.09 7.53 -5.43
N LYS A 108 -18.94 6.47 -6.23
CA LYS A 108 -19.39 5.11 -5.87
C LYS A 108 -18.65 4.58 -4.64
N GLY A 109 -17.35 4.82 -4.54
CA GLY A 109 -16.54 4.46 -3.37
C GLY A 109 -17.03 5.16 -2.09
N GLY A 110 -17.34 6.45 -2.18
CA GLY A 110 -17.87 7.22 -1.04
C GLY A 110 -19.27 6.78 -0.59
N LEU A 111 -20.10 6.27 -1.49
CA LEU A 111 -21.42 5.71 -1.14
C LEU A 111 -21.35 4.34 -0.46
N SER A 112 -20.20 3.64 -0.56
CA SER A 112 -19.99 2.32 0.03
C SER A 112 -19.22 2.38 1.36
N SER A 113 -18.97 3.59 1.89
CA SER A 113 -18.24 3.85 3.13
C SER A 113 -19.17 4.24 4.27
#